data_AF-A0A8H5RUG8-F1
#
_entry.id   AF-A0A8H5RUG8-F1
#
_cell.length_a   1.000
_cell.length_b   1.000
_cell.length_c   1.000
_cell.angle_alpha   90.00
_cell.angle_beta   90.00
_cell.angle_gamma   90.00
#
_symmetry.space_group_name_H-M   'P 1'
#
loop_
_entity.id
_entity.type
_entity.pdbx_description
1 polymer ?
#
loop_
_entity_poly.entity_id
_entity_poly.type
_entity_poly.pdbx_seq_one_letter_code
_entity_poly.pdbx_strand_id
1 'polypeptide(L)'
;MDAALLPVNEQVARFRQAIERNKTLMTVLSRAAEMKLPNWYLAAGALTQTVWNVVTDRDPELGIDDYDLIYFDDSDLSWEAEDAVIQAGKKIFADIPTEVEIRNQARVHLWYEKKFGKPCPQHRSSEASMTTWGTNTALIGVRLREDGEWDIFAPWGFSDMFTLTVRPNQLIMTEETYNKKIQRWMKLWPELTIMPWK
;
A
#
# COMPACT_ATOMS: atom_id res chain seq x y z
N MET A 1 1.18 23.95 -10.74
CA MET A 1 0.51 24.17 -9.45
C MET A 1 0.88 22.99 -8.57
N ASP A 2 1.34 23.24 -7.35
CA ASP A 2 1.76 22.18 -6.43
C ASP A 2 0.55 21.30 -6.06
N ALA A 3 0.59 20.02 -6.43
CA ALA A 3 -0.51 19.09 -6.18
C ALA A 3 -0.81 18.94 -4.68
N ALA A 4 0.20 19.15 -3.82
CA ALA A 4 0.04 19.05 -2.37
C ALA A 4 -0.78 20.19 -1.74
N LEU A 5 -0.97 21.30 -2.46
CA LEU A 5 -1.72 22.48 -2.01
C LEU A 5 -3.11 22.61 -2.66
N LEU A 6 -3.49 21.65 -3.50
CA LEU A 6 -4.82 21.62 -4.11
C LEU A 6 -5.90 21.26 -3.08
N PRO A 7 -7.17 21.65 -3.31
CA PRO A 7 -8.31 21.09 -2.60
C PRO A 7 -8.32 19.56 -2.64
N VAL A 8 -8.78 18.91 -1.57
CA VAL A 8 -8.70 17.44 -1.42
C VAL A 8 -9.34 16.68 -2.58
N ASN A 9 -10.46 17.16 -3.12
CA ASN A 9 -11.10 16.55 -4.29
C ASN A 9 -10.23 16.62 -5.55
N GLU A 10 -9.44 17.68 -5.72
CA GLU A 10 -8.47 17.79 -6.81
C GLU A 10 -7.22 16.94 -6.54
N GLN A 11 -6.77 16.82 -5.30
CA GLN A 11 -5.71 15.88 -4.92
C GLN A 11 -6.09 14.44 -5.24
N VAL A 12 -7.33 14.04 -4.95
CA VAL A 12 -7.88 12.73 -5.31
C VAL A 12 -7.84 12.52 -6.82
N ALA A 13 -8.25 13.53 -7.60
CA ALA A 13 -8.20 13.46 -9.07
C ALA A 13 -6.75 13.32 -9.58
N ARG A 14 -5.79 14.07 -9.01
CA ARG A 14 -4.37 13.96 -9.36
C ARG A 14 -3.78 12.60 -8.99
N PHE A 15 -4.16 12.08 -7.84
CA PHE A 15 -3.75 10.76 -7.38
C PHE A 15 -4.25 9.70 -8.36
N ARG A 16 -5.54 9.68 -8.68
CA ARG A 16 -6.13 8.75 -9.65
C ARG A 16 -5.42 8.83 -11.01
N GLN A 17 -5.20 10.04 -11.53
CA GLN A 17 -4.46 10.24 -12.78
C GLN A 17 -3.05 9.65 -12.74
N ALA A 18 -2.34 9.78 -11.61
CA ALA A 18 -1.02 9.18 -11.45
C ALA A 18 -1.08 7.65 -11.41
N ILE A 19 -2.02 7.08 -10.65
CA ILE A 19 -2.19 5.62 -10.55
C ILE A 19 -2.57 5.01 -11.91
N GLU A 20 -3.45 5.65 -12.68
CA GLU A 20 -3.88 5.17 -14.01
C GLU A 20 -2.73 5.12 -15.05
N ARG A 21 -1.60 5.77 -14.77
CA ARG A 21 -0.38 5.68 -15.60
C ARG A 21 0.41 4.39 -15.37
N ASN A 22 0.27 3.73 -14.22
CA ASN A 22 0.87 2.42 -13.95
C ASN A 22 -0.09 1.32 -14.44
N LYS A 23 0.28 0.62 -15.52
CA LYS A 23 -0.61 -0.34 -16.18
C LYS A 23 -0.66 -1.66 -15.44
N THR A 24 0.45 -2.07 -14.85
CA THR A 24 0.51 -3.25 -13.99
C THR A 24 -0.40 -3.06 -12.78
N LEU A 25 -0.31 -1.94 -12.07
CA LEU A 25 -1.15 -1.61 -10.91
C LEU A 25 -2.63 -1.60 -11.27
N MET A 26 -3.02 -0.96 -12.39
CA MET A 26 -4.41 -0.96 -12.84
C MET A 26 -4.93 -2.36 -13.18
N THR A 27 -4.07 -3.23 -13.70
CA THR A 27 -4.40 -4.64 -13.97
C THR A 27 -4.60 -5.41 -12.66
N VAL A 28 -3.70 -5.24 -11.68
CA VAL A 28 -3.85 -5.82 -10.32
C VAL A 28 -5.15 -5.35 -9.69
N LEU A 29 -5.44 -4.05 -9.74
CA LEU A 29 -6.62 -3.44 -9.14
C LEU A 29 -7.92 -4.00 -9.72
N SER A 30 -8.00 -4.12 -11.05
CA SER A 30 -9.16 -4.70 -11.74
C SER A 30 -9.38 -6.17 -11.35
N ARG A 31 -8.33 -6.98 -11.36
CA ARG A 31 -8.40 -8.41 -11.07
C ARG A 31 -8.64 -8.70 -9.57
N ALA A 32 -8.10 -7.86 -8.68
CA ALA A 32 -8.39 -7.94 -7.26
C ALA A 32 -9.88 -7.75 -6.95
N ALA A 33 -10.56 -6.86 -7.69
CA ALA A 33 -12.01 -6.67 -7.57
C ALA A 33 -12.80 -7.95 -7.90
N GLU A 34 -12.33 -8.74 -8.88
CA GLU A 34 -12.95 -10.02 -9.27
C GLU A 34 -12.82 -11.11 -8.19
N MET A 35 -11.83 -11.01 -7.31
CA MET A 35 -11.64 -11.95 -6.20
C MET A 35 -12.73 -11.83 -5.13
N LYS A 36 -13.47 -10.71 -5.10
CA LYS A 36 -14.57 -10.43 -4.15
C LYS A 36 -14.18 -10.67 -2.68
N LEU A 37 -12.93 -10.36 -2.34
CA LEU A 37 -12.43 -10.49 -0.97
C LEU A 37 -13.14 -9.48 -0.06
N PRO A 38 -13.46 -9.83 1.19
CA PRO A 38 -14.10 -8.90 2.11
C PRO A 38 -13.14 -7.77 2.50
N ASN A 39 -13.65 -6.53 2.49
CA ASN A 39 -12.92 -5.32 2.94
C ASN A 39 -11.49 -5.23 2.35
N TRP A 40 -11.31 -5.53 1.06
CA TRP A 40 -10.01 -5.54 0.42
C TRP A 40 -9.51 -4.14 0.02
N TYR A 41 -8.19 -3.99 -0.07
CA TYR A 41 -7.51 -2.84 -0.67
C TYR A 41 -6.23 -3.29 -1.38
N LEU A 42 -5.94 -2.70 -2.54
CA LEU A 42 -4.58 -2.59 -3.03
C LEU A 42 -3.95 -1.40 -2.30
N ALA A 43 -2.82 -1.58 -1.65
CA ALA A 43 -2.34 -0.64 -0.65
C ALA A 43 -0.84 -0.34 -0.74
N ALA A 44 -0.36 0.45 0.22
CA ALA A 44 1.03 0.59 0.58
C ALA A 44 1.93 1.25 -0.49
N GLY A 45 3.15 0.73 -0.61
CA GLY A 45 4.27 1.36 -1.29
C GLY A 45 4.06 1.54 -2.78
N ALA A 46 3.41 0.59 -3.46
CA ALA A 46 3.21 0.66 -4.92
C ALA A 46 2.41 1.90 -5.35
N LEU A 47 1.40 2.29 -4.56
CA LEU A 47 0.60 3.50 -4.83
C LEU A 47 1.45 4.76 -4.70
N THR A 48 2.15 4.89 -3.58
CA THR A 48 2.99 6.07 -3.29
C THR A 48 4.17 6.18 -4.25
N GLN A 49 4.85 5.07 -4.54
CA GLN A 49 5.98 5.03 -5.45
C GLN A 49 5.54 5.33 -6.89
N THR A 50 4.35 4.86 -7.32
CA THR A 50 3.77 5.25 -8.62
C THR A 50 3.57 6.76 -8.69
N VAL A 51 3.04 7.38 -7.63
CA VAL A 51 2.88 8.85 -7.58
C VAL A 51 4.23 9.54 -7.65
N TRP A 52 5.22 9.10 -6.86
CA TRP A 52 6.58 9.65 -6.90
C TRP A 52 7.19 9.57 -8.29
N ASN A 53 7.05 8.43 -8.97
CA ASN A 53 7.50 8.25 -10.34
C ASN A 53 6.85 9.27 -11.27
N VAL A 54 5.52 9.41 -11.21
CA VAL A 54 4.78 10.34 -12.07
C VAL A 54 5.15 11.80 -11.81
N VAL A 55 5.26 12.23 -10.55
CA VAL A 55 5.57 13.65 -10.24
C VAL A 55 7.03 14.01 -10.48
N THR A 56 7.91 13.01 -10.62
CA THR A 56 9.34 13.21 -10.94
C THR A 56 9.69 12.83 -12.38
N ASP A 57 8.67 12.66 -13.24
CA ASP A 57 8.80 12.34 -14.67
C ASP A 57 9.61 11.06 -14.95
N ARG A 58 9.37 10.04 -14.13
CA ARG A 58 9.94 8.69 -14.27
C ARG A 58 8.88 7.71 -14.78
N ASP A 59 9.33 6.53 -15.19
CA ASP A 59 8.43 5.42 -15.52
C ASP A 59 7.53 5.12 -14.30
N PRO A 60 6.19 5.15 -14.44
CA PRO A 60 5.24 4.87 -13.35
C PRO A 60 5.49 3.55 -12.61
N GLU A 61 6.10 2.55 -13.28
CA GLU A 61 6.35 1.22 -12.72
C GLU A 61 7.76 1.06 -12.13
N LEU A 62 8.60 2.10 -12.21
CA LEU A 62 9.98 2.08 -11.71
C LEU A 62 10.07 1.76 -10.22
N GLY A 63 10.86 0.75 -9.87
CA GLY A 63 11.25 0.47 -8.48
C GLY A 63 10.14 -0.12 -7.61
N ILE A 64 9.03 -0.56 -8.21
CA ILE A 64 7.96 -1.26 -7.51
C ILE A 64 8.37 -2.72 -7.36
N ASP A 65 8.67 -3.11 -6.12
CA ASP A 65 9.09 -4.47 -5.78
C ASP A 65 7.90 -5.45 -5.73
N ASP A 66 6.74 -4.96 -5.28
CA ASP A 66 5.56 -5.75 -4.97
C ASP A 66 4.28 -4.90 -5.01
N TYR A 67 3.13 -5.58 -5.12
CA TYR A 67 1.78 -5.02 -5.02
C TYR A 67 1.04 -5.64 -3.82
N ASP A 68 0.93 -4.90 -2.72
CA ASP A 68 0.24 -5.32 -1.50
C ASP A 68 -1.30 -5.38 -1.68
N LEU A 69 -1.85 -6.59 -1.85
CA LEU A 69 -3.30 -6.85 -1.84
C LEU A 69 -3.74 -7.36 -0.46
N ILE A 70 -4.31 -6.47 0.33
CA ILE A 70 -4.78 -6.79 1.68
C ILE A 70 -6.29 -7.00 1.71
N TYR A 71 -6.75 -7.83 2.64
CA TYR A 71 -8.16 -8.00 2.93
C TYR A 71 -8.39 -8.29 4.40
N PHE A 72 -9.64 -8.21 4.86
CA PHE A 72 -10.00 -8.51 6.23
C PHE A 72 -11.14 -9.53 6.27
N ASP A 73 -10.83 -10.74 6.73
CA ASP A 73 -11.78 -11.80 6.98
C ASP A 73 -11.48 -12.46 8.32
N ASP A 74 -12.36 -12.26 9.31
CA ASP A 74 -12.26 -12.84 10.65
C ASP A 74 -13.13 -14.09 10.85
N SER A 75 -13.79 -14.58 9.80
CA SER A 75 -14.61 -15.79 9.85
C SER A 75 -13.80 -17.08 9.97
N ASP A 76 -12.61 -17.11 9.37
CA ASP A 76 -11.65 -18.21 9.45
C ASP A 76 -10.22 -17.68 9.58
N LEU A 77 -9.69 -17.75 10.80
CA LEU A 77 -8.32 -17.37 11.11
C LEU A 77 -7.38 -18.59 11.04
N SER A 78 -7.53 -19.49 10.07
CA SER A 78 -6.56 -20.55 9.80
C SER A 78 -5.53 -20.11 8.75
N TRP A 79 -4.35 -20.74 8.73
CA TRP A 79 -3.38 -20.49 7.65
C TRP A 79 -3.92 -21.04 6.34
N GLU A 80 -4.64 -22.14 6.39
CA GLU A 80 -5.25 -22.83 5.27
C GLU A 80 -6.25 -21.93 4.53
N ALA A 81 -7.06 -21.15 5.25
CA ALA A 81 -7.95 -20.16 4.64
C ALA A 81 -7.19 -19.04 3.92
N GLU A 82 -6.13 -18.49 4.53
CA GLU A 82 -5.29 -17.48 3.89
C GLU A 82 -4.52 -18.04 2.68
N ASP A 83 -3.95 -19.24 2.80
CA ASP A 83 -3.22 -19.90 1.71
C ASP A 83 -4.15 -20.21 0.54
N ALA A 84 -5.40 -20.63 0.77
CA ALA A 84 -6.36 -20.82 -0.31
C ALA A 84 -6.55 -19.56 -1.16
N VAL A 85 -6.63 -18.38 -0.52
CA VAL A 85 -6.70 -17.08 -1.21
C VAL A 85 -5.39 -16.76 -1.93
N ILE A 86 -4.24 -17.00 -1.30
CA ILE A 86 -2.91 -16.82 -1.92
C ILE A 86 -2.79 -17.69 -3.19
N GLN A 87 -3.18 -18.96 -3.14
CA GLN A 87 -3.11 -19.86 -4.30
C GLN A 87 -4.10 -19.47 -5.40
N ALA A 88 -5.29 -18.95 -5.06
CA ALA A 88 -6.21 -18.38 -6.04
C ALA A 88 -5.59 -17.14 -6.71
N GLY A 89 -5.01 -16.23 -5.93
CA GLY A 89 -4.31 -15.06 -6.42
C GLY A 89 -3.14 -15.38 -7.36
N LYS A 90 -2.32 -16.37 -7.03
CA LYS A 90 -1.23 -16.83 -7.91
C LYS A 90 -1.70 -17.22 -9.31
N LYS A 91 -2.92 -17.75 -9.44
CA LYS A 91 -3.51 -18.08 -10.75
C LYS A 91 -4.01 -16.82 -11.46
N ILE A 92 -4.65 -15.90 -10.73
CA ILE A 92 -5.22 -14.66 -11.25
C ILE A 92 -4.14 -13.68 -11.72
N PHE A 93 -2.99 -13.67 -11.04
CA PHE A 93 -1.87 -12.75 -11.30
C PHE A 93 -0.68 -13.44 -11.97
N ALA A 94 -0.85 -14.62 -12.57
CA ALA A 94 0.24 -15.46 -13.06
C ALA A 94 1.11 -14.81 -14.16
N ASP A 95 0.54 -13.90 -14.94
CA ASP A 95 1.18 -13.14 -16.02
C ASP A 95 1.75 -11.79 -15.56
N ILE A 96 1.56 -11.41 -14.29
CA ILE A 96 2.12 -10.18 -13.72
C ILE A 96 3.57 -10.46 -13.30
N PRO A 97 4.56 -9.71 -13.83
CA PRO A 97 5.97 -9.98 -13.57
C PRO A 97 6.40 -9.63 -12.14
N THR A 98 5.67 -8.72 -11.49
CA THR A 98 5.90 -8.25 -10.12
C THR A 98 5.02 -9.03 -9.15
N GLU A 99 5.55 -9.34 -7.96
CA GLU A 99 4.81 -10.10 -6.95
C GLU A 99 3.55 -9.34 -6.48
N VAL A 100 2.43 -10.05 -6.35
CA VAL A 100 1.22 -9.56 -5.69
C VAL A 100 1.15 -10.23 -4.32
N GLU A 101 1.51 -9.50 -3.27
CA GLU A 101 1.51 -10.01 -1.90
C GLU A 101 0.08 -9.98 -1.32
N ILE A 102 -0.51 -11.16 -1.14
CA ILE A 102 -1.87 -11.27 -0.59
C ILE A 102 -1.82 -11.54 0.90
N ARG A 103 -2.56 -10.74 1.69
CA ARG A 103 -2.54 -10.85 3.15
C ARG A 103 -3.90 -10.62 3.82
N ASN A 104 -4.30 -11.55 4.68
CA ASN A 104 -5.45 -11.36 5.58
C ASN A 104 -5.03 -10.59 6.83
N GLN A 105 -5.47 -9.34 6.94
CA GLN A 105 -5.14 -8.46 8.05
C GLN A 105 -5.77 -8.89 9.38
N ALA A 106 -6.83 -9.69 9.36
CA ALA A 106 -7.43 -10.25 10.56
C ALA A 106 -6.49 -11.25 11.26
N ARG A 107 -5.57 -11.89 10.52
CA ARG A 107 -4.65 -12.92 11.04
C ARG A 107 -3.29 -12.41 11.49
N VAL A 108 -2.91 -11.19 11.13
CA VAL A 108 -1.53 -10.69 11.32
C VAL A 108 -1.05 -10.80 12.76
N HIS A 109 -1.91 -10.47 13.73
CA HIS A 109 -1.62 -10.54 15.16
C HIS A 109 -1.18 -11.95 15.65
N LEU A 110 -1.54 -13.02 14.93
CA LEU A 110 -1.23 -14.40 15.31
C LEU A 110 0.22 -14.81 15.01
N TRP A 111 0.89 -14.14 14.08
CA TRP A 111 2.24 -14.50 13.63
C TRP A 111 3.24 -13.36 13.68
N TYR A 112 2.79 -12.10 13.71
CA TYR A 112 3.65 -10.92 13.60
C TYR A 112 4.72 -10.87 14.69
N GLU A 113 4.31 -11.07 15.95
CA GLU A 113 5.24 -11.02 17.09
C GLU A 113 6.31 -12.10 17.00
N LYS A 114 5.94 -13.33 16.61
CA LYS A 114 6.91 -14.41 16.40
C LYS A 114 7.92 -14.09 15.30
N LYS A 115 7.50 -13.36 14.26
CA LYS A 115 8.36 -12.99 13.11
C LYS A 115 9.25 -11.78 13.39
N PHE A 116 8.74 -10.78 14.12
CA PHE A 116 9.38 -9.48 14.25
C PHE A 116 9.75 -9.07 15.68
N GLY A 117 9.38 -9.88 16.68
CA GLY A 117 9.71 -9.63 18.10
C GLY A 117 8.95 -8.45 18.73
N LYS A 118 7.89 -7.97 18.08
CA LYS A 118 7.03 -6.88 18.58
C LYS A 118 5.56 -7.31 18.57
N PRO A 119 4.78 -6.97 19.61
CA PRO A 119 3.36 -7.27 19.63
C PRO A 119 2.66 -6.51 18.50
N CYS A 120 1.70 -7.18 17.86
CA CYS A 120 0.78 -6.57 16.90
C CYS A 120 -0.64 -6.72 17.46
N PRO A 121 -1.37 -5.62 17.69
CA PRO A 121 -2.74 -5.71 18.17
C PRO A 121 -3.62 -6.38 17.10
N GLN A 122 -4.66 -7.08 17.54
CA GLN A 122 -5.68 -7.58 16.62
C GLN A 122 -6.35 -6.40 15.92
N HIS A 123 -6.30 -6.40 14.58
CA HIS A 123 -6.98 -5.40 13.76
C HIS A 123 -8.48 -5.68 13.69
N ARG A 124 -9.28 -4.64 13.40
CA ARG A 124 -10.74 -4.73 13.26
C ARG A 124 -11.23 -4.50 11.83
N SER A 125 -10.33 -4.10 10.93
CA SER A 125 -10.57 -3.93 9.50
C SER A 125 -9.22 -3.76 8.78
N SER A 126 -9.23 -3.76 7.44
CA SER A 126 -8.05 -3.42 6.64
C SER A 126 -7.61 -1.97 6.85
N GLU A 127 -8.55 -1.03 7.01
CA GLU A 127 -8.26 0.37 7.34
C GLU A 127 -7.53 0.47 8.69
N ALA A 128 -8.04 -0.20 9.72
CA ALA A 128 -7.41 -0.23 11.04
C ALA A 128 -5.98 -0.81 10.96
N SER A 129 -5.77 -1.86 10.18
CA SER A 129 -4.44 -2.44 9.97
C SER A 129 -3.49 -1.47 9.26
N MET A 130 -3.94 -0.80 8.20
CA MET A 130 -3.11 0.16 7.48
C MET A 130 -2.58 1.24 8.43
N THR A 131 -3.37 1.74 9.39
CA THR A 131 -2.91 2.76 10.35
C THR A 131 -1.69 2.36 11.20
N THR A 132 -1.35 1.08 11.28
CA THR A 132 -0.21 0.58 12.06
C THR A 132 1.06 0.41 11.22
N TRP A 133 1.03 0.67 9.91
CA TRP A 133 2.17 0.40 9.03
C TRP A 133 3.31 1.41 9.16
N GLY A 134 4.51 0.97 8.77
CA GLY A 134 5.76 1.59 9.21
C GLY A 134 6.02 3.01 8.71
N THR A 135 5.43 3.49 7.62
CA THR A 135 5.67 4.85 7.10
C THR A 135 4.36 5.46 6.64
N ASN A 136 4.25 6.80 6.69
CA ASN A 136 3.11 7.54 6.10
C ASN A 136 2.86 7.13 4.64
N THR A 137 3.93 6.86 3.89
CA THR A 137 3.89 6.40 2.49
C THR A 137 3.22 5.04 2.29
N ALA A 138 3.05 4.26 3.35
CA ALA A 138 2.33 3.00 3.32
C ALA A 138 0.85 3.17 3.73
N LEU A 139 0.47 4.30 4.36
CA LEU A 139 -0.87 4.52 4.92
C LEU A 139 -1.88 4.98 3.86
N ILE A 140 -1.92 4.29 2.73
CA ILE A 140 -2.85 4.55 1.63
C ILE A 140 -3.34 3.23 1.03
N GLY A 141 -4.63 3.18 0.70
CA GLY A 141 -5.25 2.04 0.04
C GLY A 141 -6.31 2.50 -0.95
N VAL A 142 -6.45 1.74 -2.04
CA VAL A 142 -7.48 1.93 -3.05
C VAL A 142 -8.19 0.61 -3.32
N ARG A 143 -9.49 0.69 -3.61
CA ARG A 143 -10.25 -0.44 -4.12
C ARG A 143 -11.30 0.03 -5.11
N LEU A 144 -11.73 -0.88 -5.98
CA LEU A 144 -12.86 -0.64 -6.86
C LEU A 144 -14.14 -1.11 -6.18
N ARG A 145 -15.17 -0.27 -6.24
CA ARG A 145 -16.55 -0.64 -5.94
C ARG A 145 -17.18 -1.35 -7.14
N GLU A 146 -18.34 -1.96 -6.92
CA GLU A 146 -19.11 -2.65 -7.97
C GLU A 146 -19.55 -1.72 -9.10
N ASP A 147 -19.74 -0.43 -8.83
CA ASP A 147 -20.07 0.61 -9.82
C ASP A 147 -18.83 1.11 -10.61
N GLY A 148 -17.64 0.57 -10.33
CA GLY A 148 -16.38 0.96 -10.97
C GLY A 148 -15.75 2.23 -10.37
N GLU A 149 -16.38 2.85 -9.37
CA GLU A 149 -15.79 3.97 -8.66
C GLU A 149 -14.76 3.52 -7.64
N TRP A 150 -13.89 4.47 -7.26
CA TRP A 150 -12.78 4.20 -6.36
C TRP A 150 -13.16 4.59 -4.94
N ASP A 151 -13.02 3.64 -4.01
CA ASP A 151 -12.89 3.97 -2.60
C ASP A 151 -11.40 4.15 -2.30
N ILE A 152 -11.05 5.29 -1.69
CA ILE A 152 -9.67 5.63 -1.34
C ILE A 152 -9.59 5.83 0.17
N PHE A 153 -8.76 5.05 0.82
CA PHE A 153 -8.40 5.22 2.22
C PHE A 153 -7.06 5.94 2.31
N ALA A 154 -7.06 7.19 2.76
CA ALA A 154 -5.86 8.02 2.91
C ALA A 154 -5.94 8.84 4.21
N PRO A 155 -5.80 8.21 5.41
CA PRO A 155 -5.95 8.87 6.70
C PRO A 155 -4.94 10.01 6.93
N TRP A 156 -3.84 10.03 6.19
CA TRP A 156 -2.81 11.08 6.23
C TRP A 156 -2.92 12.08 5.06
N GLY A 157 -3.98 11.99 4.26
CA GLY A 157 -4.14 12.78 3.04
C GLY A 157 -3.09 12.46 1.98
N PHE A 158 -2.93 13.37 1.02
CA PHE A 158 -2.06 13.17 -0.15
C PHE A 158 -0.84 14.10 -0.19
N SER A 159 -0.81 15.13 0.66
CA SER A 159 0.20 16.20 0.57
C SER A 159 1.63 15.66 0.68
N ASP A 160 1.95 14.88 1.72
CA ASP A 160 3.29 14.30 1.89
C ASP A 160 3.68 13.40 0.70
N MET A 161 2.74 12.69 0.10
CA MET A 161 3.01 11.84 -1.07
C MET A 161 3.38 12.69 -2.29
N PHE A 162 2.66 13.78 -2.55
CA PHE A 162 2.97 14.70 -3.65
C PHE A 162 4.24 15.52 -3.42
N THR A 163 4.60 15.84 -2.17
CA THR A 163 5.85 16.53 -1.82
C THR A 163 7.02 15.58 -1.56
N LEU A 164 6.89 14.30 -1.90
CA LEU A 164 7.95 13.30 -1.72
C LEU A 164 8.47 13.23 -0.27
N THR A 165 7.59 13.43 0.71
CA THR A 165 7.92 13.50 2.13
C THR A 165 7.67 12.16 2.83
N VAL A 166 8.72 11.58 3.41
CA VAL A 166 8.67 10.31 4.14
C VAL A 166 8.73 10.57 5.64
N ARG A 167 7.77 10.01 6.38
CA ARG A 167 7.68 10.08 7.84
C ARG A 167 7.68 8.68 8.43
N PRO A 168 8.42 8.45 9.53
CA PRO A 168 8.35 7.18 10.24
C PRO A 168 7.04 7.08 11.03
N ASN A 169 6.46 5.89 11.09
CA ASN A 169 5.46 5.50 12.07
C ASN A 169 6.13 4.63 13.15
N GLN A 170 6.37 5.23 14.30
CA GLN A 170 7.10 4.61 15.41
C GLN A 170 6.28 3.54 16.14
N LEU A 171 4.97 3.42 15.87
CA LEU A 171 4.11 2.43 16.52
C LEU A 171 4.63 1.00 16.32
N ILE A 172 5.06 0.70 15.08
CA ILE A 172 5.50 -0.66 14.70
C ILE A 172 6.93 -0.67 14.19
N MET A 173 7.36 0.34 13.44
CA MET A 173 8.69 0.34 12.81
C MET A 173 9.81 0.54 13.83
N THR A 174 11.04 0.17 13.48
CA THR A 174 12.26 0.54 14.22
C THR A 174 13.06 1.56 13.41
N GLU A 175 13.88 2.38 14.08
CA GLU A 175 14.78 3.32 13.41
C GLU A 175 15.69 2.62 12.40
N GLU A 176 16.19 1.43 12.74
CA GLU A 176 17.02 0.64 11.83
C GLU A 176 16.26 0.24 10.54
N THR A 177 15.03 -0.25 10.68
CA THR A 177 14.20 -0.65 9.53
C THR A 177 13.83 0.57 8.68
N TYR A 178 13.56 1.70 9.34
CA TYR A 178 13.30 2.97 8.67
C TYR A 178 14.48 3.39 7.79
N ASN A 179 15.67 3.46 8.38
CA ASN A 179 16.89 3.89 7.70
C ASN A 179 17.25 2.97 6.54
N LYS A 180 17.08 1.65 6.70
CA LYS A 180 17.25 0.67 5.61
C LYS A 180 16.30 0.94 4.43
N LYS A 181 15.01 1.19 4.70
CA LYS A 181 14.03 1.54 3.66
C LYS A 181 14.39 2.86 2.95
N ILE A 182 14.74 3.90 3.71
CA ILE A 182 15.16 5.20 3.16
C ILE A 182 16.36 5.05 2.24
N GLN A 183 17.41 4.35 2.68
CA GLN A 183 18.63 4.15 1.89
C GLN A 183 18.36 3.47 0.55
N ARG A 184 17.37 2.56 0.50
CA ARG A 184 16.95 1.93 -0.76
C ARG A 184 16.21 2.94 -1.64
N TRP A 185 15.20 3.62 -1.10
CA TRP A 185 14.37 4.56 -1.84
C TRP A 185 15.15 5.76 -2.38
N MET A 186 16.06 6.34 -1.60
CA MET A 186 16.88 7.48 -2.02
C MET A 186 17.79 7.20 -3.24
N LYS A 187 18.07 5.93 -3.56
CA LYS A 187 18.80 5.58 -4.79
C LYS A 187 17.98 5.83 -6.05
N LEU A 188 16.66 5.73 -5.95
CA LEU A 188 15.71 5.90 -7.05
C LEU A 188 15.08 7.30 -7.07
N TRP A 189 14.78 7.81 -5.87
CA TRP A 189 14.15 9.12 -5.65
C TRP A 189 15.06 9.98 -4.75
N PRO A 190 16.13 10.59 -5.29
CA PRO A 190 16.99 11.49 -4.52
C PRO A 190 16.27 12.76 -4.05
N GLU A 191 15.07 13.05 -4.57
CA GLU A 191 14.23 14.20 -4.20
C GLU A 191 13.43 13.98 -2.90
N LEU A 192 13.48 12.78 -2.32
CA LEU A 192 12.74 12.49 -1.09
C LEU A 192 13.17 13.40 0.07
N THR A 193 12.19 14.03 0.70
CA THR A 193 12.37 14.74 1.97
C THR A 193 12.16 13.75 3.11
N ILE A 194 13.25 13.39 3.78
CA ILE A 194 13.23 12.40 4.86
C ILE A 194 13.06 13.10 6.20
N MET A 195 11.94 12.84 6.87
CA MET A 195 11.73 13.32 8.23
C MET A 195 12.54 12.46 9.22
N PRO A 196 13.16 13.08 10.23
CA PRO A 196 13.99 12.37 11.19
C PRO A 196 13.15 11.38 12.01
N TRP A 197 13.82 10.39 12.60
CA TRP A 197 13.22 9.50 13.60
C TRP A 197 12.92 10.29 14.88
N LYS A 198 11.72 10.87 14.96
CA LYS A 198 11.19 11.65 16.09
C LYS A 198 9.70 11.45 16.26
#